data_AF-A0A6I6JVK2-F1
#
_entry.id   AF-A0A6I6JVK2-F1
#
_cell.length_a   1.000
_cell.length_b   1.000
_cell.length_c   1.000
_cell.angle_alpha   90.00
_cell.angle_beta   90.00
_cell.angle_gamma   90.00
#
_symmetry.space_group_name_H-M   'P 1'
#
loop_
_entity.id
_entity.type
_entity.pdbx_description
1 polymer ?
#
loop_
_entity_poly.entity_id
_entity_poly.type
_entity_poly.pdbx_seq_one_letter_code
_entity_poly.pdbx_strand_id
1 'polypeptide(L)'
;MKLPSSVKNWISITGALLALFNLASILSLTILNYFFGFGGSYIGLFIFIVLPGFMVIGLILIPIGMRINRNKAKRAKRQGKVLNWPIIDFNNTATRNASVIFVIGSVFLLIISSIGSYEAFHYTESVEFCGKLCHQVMEPEYTTYHGSSHERVACVECHVGSGASWYVKSKLSGLYQVYSVLAKKYPQPIPTPIANLRPAQETCEQCHWPDKFYDRKLRIRHSFLSDEENTERIINLQIKTSNKIVNGVIEKGIHQHISPDVKIEYKTSTDNRQIIPWVRFTNLKTGETEIYTDAENMLSQAQLDSLETRSMDCLDCHNRPSHNYSAPQNFIDESLAEGKISKTLPSIKLAAMLALNQEYPDKDSAFEAIEAQVTEWYESSYPEVFENRKADVDNAIAEIQNGYANNIFPFMKVSWKEYPNNIGHMESDGCYRCHNDRHATESGKVISKDCNLCHNILAQGTKDSMQYANSFDPLVFEHPADIGDAWETELCSMCHTALY
;
A
#
# COMPACT_ATOMS: atom_id res chain seq x y z
N MET A 1 14.37 -53.27 19.64
CA MET A 1 13.81 -53.55 18.30
C MET A 1 14.93 -53.89 17.32
N LYS A 2 14.86 -55.00 16.56
CA LYS A 2 15.85 -55.31 15.50
C LYS A 2 15.45 -54.59 14.21
N LEU A 3 16.25 -53.63 13.75
CA LEU A 3 15.99 -52.89 12.50
C LEU A 3 16.09 -53.82 11.27
N PRO A 4 15.29 -53.58 10.21
CA PRO A 4 15.36 -54.35 8.98
C PRO A 4 16.75 -54.28 8.34
N SER A 5 17.24 -55.39 7.79
CA SER A 5 18.55 -55.44 7.13
C SER A 5 18.66 -54.51 5.91
N SER A 6 17.52 -54.11 5.33
CA SER A 6 17.46 -53.13 4.23
C SER A 6 17.91 -51.73 4.64
N VAL A 7 17.84 -51.35 5.92
CA VAL A 7 18.21 -50.02 6.43
C VAL A 7 19.73 -49.82 6.48
N LYS A 8 20.53 -50.90 6.45
CA LYS A 8 21.99 -50.84 6.55
C LYS A 8 22.64 -50.42 5.22
N ASN A 9 22.44 -49.17 4.82
CA ASN A 9 23.00 -48.56 3.62
C ASN A 9 23.22 -47.05 3.84
N TRP A 10 24.13 -46.45 3.07
CA TRP A 10 24.47 -45.03 3.19
C TRP A 10 23.28 -44.09 3.02
N ILE A 11 22.36 -44.37 2.08
CA ILE A 11 21.21 -43.50 1.79
C ILE A 11 20.27 -43.43 3.00
N SER A 12 19.95 -44.58 3.61
CA SER A 12 19.10 -44.62 4.80
C SER A 12 19.78 -44.02 6.04
N ILE A 13 21.11 -44.15 6.16
CA ILE A 13 21.88 -43.55 7.26
C ILE A 13 21.91 -42.02 7.13
N THR A 14 22.24 -41.50 5.94
CA THR A 14 22.23 -40.07 5.66
C THR A 14 20.82 -39.48 5.85
N GLY A 15 19.78 -40.18 5.39
CA GLY A 15 18.39 -39.78 5.61
C GLY A 15 18.02 -39.69 7.11
N ALA A 16 18.40 -40.69 7.89
CA ALA A 16 18.16 -40.70 9.34
C ALA A 16 18.94 -39.60 10.08
N LEU A 17 20.22 -39.38 9.74
CA LEU A 17 21.03 -38.31 10.31
C LEU A 17 20.45 -36.94 9.98
N LEU A 18 20.05 -36.71 8.72
CA LEU A 18 19.45 -35.45 8.29
C LEU A 18 18.14 -35.18 9.04
N ALA A 19 17.26 -36.18 9.16
CA ALA A 19 16.00 -36.03 9.88
C ALA A 19 16.20 -35.76 11.37
N LEU A 20 17.08 -36.51 12.04
CA LEU A 20 17.35 -36.36 13.47
C LEU A 20 18.02 -35.02 13.80
N PHE A 21 19.00 -34.61 12.99
CA PHE A 21 19.68 -33.33 13.14
C PHE A 21 18.69 -32.17 12.99
N ASN A 22 17.88 -32.17 11.92
CA ASN A 22 16.89 -31.11 11.72
C ASN A 22 15.83 -31.10 12.83
N LEU A 23 15.37 -32.26 13.32
CA LEU A 23 14.46 -32.32 14.46
C LEU A 23 15.09 -31.70 15.72
N ALA A 24 16.34 -32.03 16.02
CA ALA A 24 17.07 -31.44 17.13
C ALA A 24 17.23 -29.92 16.96
N SER A 25 17.61 -29.44 15.77
CA SER A 25 17.72 -28.02 15.45
C SER A 25 16.39 -27.28 15.59
N ILE A 26 15.28 -27.86 15.11
CA ILE A 26 13.92 -27.29 15.26
C ILE A 26 13.59 -27.13 16.74
N LEU A 27 13.79 -28.18 17.54
CA LEU A 27 13.52 -28.15 18.98
C LEU A 27 14.39 -27.10 19.68
N SER A 28 15.70 -27.09 19.41
CA SER A 28 16.62 -26.12 20.00
C SER A 28 16.27 -24.69 19.64
N LEU A 29 16.02 -24.39 18.36
CA LEU A 29 15.67 -23.04 17.93
C LEU A 29 14.29 -22.60 18.46
N THR A 30 13.33 -23.52 18.58
CA THR A 30 12.02 -23.22 19.17
C THR A 30 12.17 -22.86 20.65
N ILE A 31 12.97 -23.62 21.40
CA ILE A 31 13.28 -23.31 22.80
C ILE A 31 14.00 -21.96 22.90
N LEU A 32 15.01 -21.72 22.06
CA LEU A 32 15.75 -20.46 22.05
C LEU A 32 14.86 -19.26 21.72
N ASN A 33 13.99 -19.39 20.73
CA ASN A 33 13.05 -18.34 20.36
C ASN A 33 12.04 -18.07 21.48
N TYR A 34 11.45 -19.12 22.07
CA TYR A 34 10.42 -18.98 23.10
C TYR A 34 10.96 -18.37 24.40
N PHE A 35 12.14 -18.80 24.86
CA PHE A 35 12.68 -18.35 26.15
C PHE A 35 13.59 -17.12 26.05
N PHE A 36 14.23 -16.88 24.90
CA PHE A 36 15.25 -15.83 24.75
C PHE A 36 14.95 -14.83 23.62
N GLY A 37 13.83 -14.96 22.90
CA GLY A 37 13.51 -14.09 21.77
C GLY A 37 14.51 -14.19 20.62
N PHE A 38 15.21 -15.33 20.51
CA PHE A 38 16.29 -15.52 19.55
C PHE A 38 15.78 -15.59 18.09
N GLY A 39 16.29 -14.71 17.22
CA GLY A 39 16.21 -14.84 15.76
C GLY A 39 15.24 -13.90 15.02
N GLY A 40 14.64 -12.92 15.71
CA GLY A 40 13.88 -11.83 15.07
C GLY A 40 12.69 -12.29 14.22
N SER A 41 12.28 -11.46 13.27
CA SER A 41 11.05 -11.68 12.47
C SER A 41 11.10 -12.90 11.54
N TYR A 42 12.29 -13.43 11.24
CA TYR A 42 12.49 -14.47 10.23
C TYR A 42 12.83 -15.85 10.80
N ILE A 43 13.09 -15.99 12.11
CA ILE A 43 13.40 -17.30 12.69
C ILE A 43 12.27 -18.32 12.51
N GLY A 44 11.02 -17.84 12.52
CA GLY A 44 9.85 -18.67 12.25
C GLY A 44 9.91 -19.33 10.87
N LEU A 45 10.46 -18.68 9.85
CA LEU A 45 10.64 -19.26 8.52
C LEU A 45 11.58 -20.48 8.58
N PHE A 46 12.70 -20.35 9.29
CA PHE A 46 13.65 -21.43 9.42
C PHE A 46 13.09 -22.60 10.24
N ILE A 47 12.46 -22.30 11.38
CA ILE A 47 11.90 -23.31 12.29
C ILE A 47 10.74 -24.07 11.64
N PHE A 48 9.81 -23.37 10.98
CA PHE A 48 8.54 -23.96 10.56
C PHE A 48 8.49 -24.36 9.09
N ILE A 49 9.45 -23.94 8.26
CA ILE A 49 9.42 -24.22 6.81
C ILE A 49 10.71 -24.87 6.34
N VAL A 50 11.86 -24.22 6.52
CA VAL A 50 13.14 -24.69 5.97
C VAL A 50 13.60 -26.01 6.61
N LEU A 51 13.72 -26.04 7.94
CA LEU A 51 14.20 -27.22 8.66
C LEU A 51 13.23 -28.41 8.54
N PRO A 52 11.89 -28.23 8.62
CA PRO A 52 10.95 -29.32 8.34
C PRO A 52 11.08 -29.86 6.91
N GLY A 53 11.33 -29.01 5.92
CA GLY A 53 11.60 -29.43 4.54
C GLY A 53 12.78 -30.41 4.45
N PHE A 54 13.92 -30.07 5.06
CA PHE A 54 15.08 -30.96 5.13
C PHE A 54 14.81 -32.23 5.95
N MET A 55 14.04 -32.13 7.03
CA MET A 55 13.60 -33.28 7.82
C MET A 55 12.77 -34.26 6.97
N VAL A 56 11.79 -33.76 6.21
CA VAL A 56 10.95 -34.57 5.31
C VAL A 56 11.78 -35.23 4.22
N ILE A 57 12.71 -34.50 3.60
CA ILE A 57 13.66 -35.07 2.63
C ILE A 57 14.46 -36.22 3.29
N GLY A 58 14.97 -36.01 4.50
CA GLY A 58 15.66 -37.05 5.27
C GLY A 58 14.80 -38.28 5.51
N LEU A 59 13.54 -38.08 5.92
CA LEU A 59 12.57 -39.15 6.13
C LEU A 59 12.23 -39.90 4.84
N ILE A 60 12.19 -39.24 3.68
CA ILE A 60 11.97 -39.85 2.36
C ILE A 60 13.19 -40.66 1.88
N LEU A 61 14.41 -40.21 2.21
CA LEU A 61 15.63 -40.96 1.86
C LEU A 61 15.71 -42.33 2.54
N ILE A 62 15.13 -42.49 3.73
CA ILE A 62 15.09 -43.77 4.46
C ILE A 62 14.41 -44.89 3.63
N PRO A 63 13.12 -44.78 3.23
CA PRO A 63 12.45 -45.79 2.44
C PRO A 63 13.04 -45.94 1.03
N ILE A 64 13.57 -44.86 0.42
CA ILE A 64 14.30 -44.96 -0.87
C ILE A 64 15.54 -45.85 -0.71
N GLY A 65 16.37 -45.58 0.30
CA GLY A 65 17.54 -46.39 0.61
C GLY A 65 17.17 -47.85 0.91
N MET A 66 16.11 -48.07 1.69
CA MET A 66 15.58 -49.42 1.96
C MET A 66 15.11 -50.13 0.70
N ARG A 67 14.46 -49.43 -0.24
CA ARG A 67 13.95 -49.99 -1.50
C ARG A 67 15.10 -50.38 -2.43
N ILE A 68 16.09 -49.52 -2.59
CA ILE A 68 17.30 -49.78 -3.39
C ILE A 68 18.08 -50.97 -2.79
N ASN A 69 18.26 -50.98 -1.46
CA ASN A 69 18.98 -52.05 -0.77
C ASN A 69 18.17 -53.33 -0.58
N ARG A 70 16.87 -53.34 -0.95
CA ARG A 70 15.95 -54.48 -0.72
C ARG A 70 16.40 -55.75 -1.43
N ASN A 71 16.88 -55.63 -2.66
CA ASN A 71 17.31 -56.79 -3.45
C ASN A 71 18.63 -57.37 -2.92
N LYS A 72 19.58 -56.52 -2.52
CA LYS A 72 20.81 -56.93 -1.82
C LYS A 72 20.49 -57.61 -0.49
N ALA A 73 19.57 -57.04 0.30
CA ALA A 73 19.11 -57.62 1.57
C ALA A 73 18.44 -58.99 1.41
N LYS A 74 17.58 -59.16 0.40
CA LYS A 74 16.96 -60.46 0.08
C LYS A 74 18.00 -61.50 -0.37
N ARG A 75 18.96 -61.12 -1.21
CA ARG A 75 20.04 -62.02 -1.66
C ARG A 75 20.95 -62.46 -0.51
N ALA A 76 21.37 -61.52 0.34
CA ALA A 76 22.18 -61.83 1.51
C ALA A 76 21.45 -62.77 2.48
N LYS A 77 20.14 -62.52 2.74
CA LYS A 77 19.32 -63.40 3.58
C LYS A 77 19.17 -64.81 3.01
N ARG A 78 19.03 -64.96 1.68
CA ARG A 78 19.01 -66.26 0.98
C ARG A 78 20.33 -67.02 1.07
N GLN A 79 21.44 -66.31 1.23
CA GLN A 79 22.80 -66.86 1.33
C GLN A 79 23.27 -67.07 2.78
N GLY A 80 22.39 -66.88 3.78
CA GLY A 80 22.77 -66.95 5.20
C GLY A 80 23.71 -65.83 5.66
N LYS A 81 23.96 -64.81 4.82
CA LYS A 81 24.89 -63.70 5.12
C LYS A 81 24.15 -62.55 5.80
N VAL A 82 24.76 -61.99 6.85
CA VAL A 82 24.28 -60.78 7.52
C VAL A 82 24.90 -59.57 6.81
N LEU A 83 24.06 -58.61 6.39
CA LEU A 83 24.56 -57.31 5.94
C LEU A 83 25.09 -56.53 7.14
N ASN A 84 26.33 -56.10 7.03
CA ASN A 84 26.99 -55.23 8.00
C ASN A 84 26.72 -53.75 7.68
N TRP A 85 27.00 -52.88 8.65
CA TRP A 85 26.94 -51.44 8.43
C TRP A 85 28.07 -51.00 7.48
N PRO A 86 27.87 -49.94 6.70
CA PRO A 86 28.94 -49.34 5.92
C PRO A 86 30.11 -48.88 6.81
N ILE A 87 31.35 -49.02 6.33
CA ILE A 87 32.57 -48.67 7.07
C ILE A 87 33.32 -47.58 6.29
N ILE A 88 33.76 -46.53 6.98
CA ILE A 88 34.71 -45.54 6.46
C ILE A 88 36.05 -45.80 7.13
N ASP A 89 37.08 -46.08 6.34
CA ASP A 89 38.45 -46.32 6.84
C ASP A 89 39.33 -45.10 6.57
N PHE A 90 39.60 -44.32 7.62
CA PHE A 90 40.45 -43.13 7.57
C PHE A 90 41.95 -43.45 7.61
N ASN A 91 42.35 -44.71 7.83
CA ASN A 91 43.76 -45.11 7.69
C ASN A 91 44.20 -45.14 6.22
N ASN A 92 43.24 -45.25 5.30
CA ASN A 92 43.49 -45.12 3.87
C ASN A 92 43.67 -43.63 3.48
N THR A 93 44.79 -43.31 2.85
CA THR A 93 45.15 -41.94 2.43
C THR A 93 44.17 -41.34 1.41
N ALA A 94 43.62 -42.15 0.50
CA ALA A 94 42.64 -41.71 -0.48
C ALA A 94 41.32 -41.34 0.19
N THR A 95 40.83 -42.17 1.12
CA THR A 95 39.63 -41.86 1.92
C THR A 95 39.84 -40.57 2.72
N ARG A 96 40.99 -40.43 3.38
CA ARG A 96 41.32 -39.23 4.17
C ARG A 96 41.33 -37.96 3.33
N ASN A 97 42.01 -37.97 2.18
CA ASN A 97 42.07 -36.81 1.29
C ASN A 97 40.68 -36.48 0.71
N ALA A 98 39.92 -37.50 0.27
CA ALA A 98 38.58 -37.31 -0.24
C ALA A 98 37.63 -36.73 0.83
N SER A 99 37.71 -37.21 2.08
CA SER A 99 36.94 -36.66 3.19
C SER A 99 37.33 -35.23 3.52
N VAL A 100 38.62 -34.89 3.52
CA VAL A 100 39.09 -33.51 3.76
C VAL A 100 38.58 -32.57 2.66
N ILE A 101 38.73 -32.95 1.38
CA ILE A 101 38.24 -32.16 0.25
C ILE A 101 36.72 -32.02 0.32
N PHE A 102 36.00 -33.11 0.62
CA PHE A 102 34.54 -33.06 0.74
C PHE A 102 34.10 -32.14 1.88
N VAL A 103 34.72 -32.22 3.06
CA VAL A 103 34.38 -31.38 4.21
C VAL A 103 34.71 -29.92 3.93
N ILE A 104 35.92 -29.61 3.47
CA ILE A 104 36.33 -28.23 3.16
C ILE A 104 35.46 -27.66 2.03
N GLY A 105 35.27 -28.41 0.95
CA GLY A 105 34.43 -28.00 -0.18
C GLY A 105 32.98 -27.79 0.22
N SER A 106 32.42 -28.66 1.07
CA SER A 106 31.05 -28.49 1.59
C SER A 106 30.94 -27.27 2.49
N VAL A 107 31.89 -27.05 3.41
CA VAL A 107 31.91 -25.85 4.27
C VAL A 107 31.99 -24.58 3.44
N PHE A 108 32.88 -24.55 2.44
CA PHE A 108 33.02 -23.43 1.52
C PHE A 108 31.74 -23.17 0.71
N LEU A 109 31.15 -24.22 0.12
CA LEU A 109 29.89 -24.12 -0.60
C LEU A 109 28.73 -23.68 0.30
N LEU A 110 28.67 -24.16 1.54
CA LEU A 110 27.68 -23.74 2.51
C LEU A 110 27.83 -22.25 2.84
N ILE A 111 29.05 -21.78 3.11
CA ILE A 111 29.31 -20.36 3.40
C ILE A 111 28.89 -19.49 2.21
N ILE A 112 29.34 -19.81 0.99
CA ILE A 112 28.97 -19.03 -0.20
C ILE A 112 27.47 -19.07 -0.46
N SER A 113 26.84 -20.25 -0.33
CA SER A 113 25.40 -20.38 -0.56
C SER A 113 24.59 -19.63 0.49
N SER A 114 25.04 -19.62 1.75
CA SER A 114 24.41 -18.86 2.83
C SER A 114 24.51 -17.36 2.58
N ILE A 115 25.70 -16.86 2.23
CA ILE A 115 25.91 -15.44 1.89
C ILE A 115 25.05 -15.07 0.68
N GLY A 116 25.13 -15.85 -0.41
CA GLY A 116 24.37 -15.59 -1.63
C GLY A 116 22.85 -15.65 -1.41
N SER A 117 22.36 -16.56 -0.57
CA SER A 117 20.93 -16.65 -0.23
C SER A 117 20.48 -15.48 0.62
N TYR A 118 21.32 -15.01 1.55
CA TYR A 118 21.06 -13.84 2.37
C TYR A 118 20.98 -12.56 1.52
N GLU A 119 21.95 -12.35 0.63
CA GLU A 119 21.95 -11.20 -0.29
C GLU A 119 20.76 -11.27 -1.27
N ALA A 120 20.46 -12.43 -1.84
CA ALA A 120 19.30 -12.61 -2.71
C ALA A 120 17.99 -12.32 -1.97
N PHE A 121 17.88 -12.77 -0.72
CA PHE A 121 16.74 -12.47 0.13
C PHE A 121 16.58 -10.95 0.32
N HIS A 122 17.63 -10.27 0.78
CA HIS A 122 17.62 -8.81 1.00
C HIS A 122 17.30 -8.03 -0.28
N TYR A 123 17.87 -8.45 -1.42
CA TYR A 123 17.55 -7.84 -2.71
C TYR A 123 16.07 -8.00 -3.06
N THR A 124 15.49 -9.20 -2.91
CA THR A 124 14.06 -9.44 -3.21
C THR A 124 13.08 -8.76 -2.24
N GLU A 125 13.58 -8.11 -1.20
CA GLU A 125 12.79 -7.31 -0.25
C GLU A 125 13.07 -5.81 -0.38
N SER A 126 13.94 -5.42 -1.31
CA SER A 126 14.29 -4.02 -1.55
C SER A 126 13.24 -3.29 -2.39
N VAL A 127 13.16 -1.97 -2.20
CA VAL A 127 12.35 -1.08 -3.05
C VAL A 127 12.81 -1.14 -4.51
N GLU A 128 14.12 -1.31 -4.74
CA GLU A 128 14.66 -1.45 -6.09
C GLU A 128 14.12 -2.68 -6.82
N PHE A 129 14.09 -3.83 -6.16
CA PHE A 129 13.53 -5.04 -6.73
C PHE A 129 12.03 -4.89 -7.02
N CYS A 130 11.26 -4.38 -6.06
CA CYS A 130 9.82 -4.21 -6.21
C CYS A 130 9.43 -3.17 -7.27
N GLY A 131 10.18 -2.08 -7.38
CA GLY A 131 9.82 -0.93 -8.21
C GLY A 131 10.48 -0.88 -9.59
N LYS A 132 11.72 -1.35 -9.73
CA LYS A 132 12.49 -1.20 -10.98
C LYS A 132 12.55 -2.47 -11.83
N LEU A 133 12.41 -3.65 -11.24
CA LEU A 133 12.57 -4.89 -12.00
C LEU A 133 11.52 -5.03 -13.11
N CYS A 134 10.27 -4.71 -12.77
CA CYS A 134 9.14 -4.69 -13.70
C CYS A 134 8.74 -3.23 -14.03
N HIS A 135 9.71 -2.37 -14.32
CA HIS A 135 9.52 -0.92 -14.38
C HIS A 135 8.31 -0.47 -15.19
N GLN A 136 8.02 -1.04 -16.37
CA GLN A 136 6.87 -0.61 -17.18
C GLN A 136 5.52 -0.73 -16.44
N VAL A 137 5.37 -1.77 -15.61
CA VAL A 137 4.13 -2.01 -14.85
C VAL A 137 4.16 -1.31 -13.50
N MET A 138 5.34 -1.21 -12.89
CA MET A 138 5.54 -0.66 -11.54
C MET A 138 5.89 0.84 -11.52
N GLU A 139 6.12 1.47 -12.67
CA GLU A 139 6.44 2.90 -12.79
C GLU A 139 5.46 3.79 -12.00
N PRO A 140 4.12 3.60 -12.05
CA PRO A 140 3.21 4.45 -11.30
C PRO A 140 3.42 4.40 -9.79
N GLU A 141 3.50 3.19 -9.23
CA GLU A 141 3.65 2.96 -7.79
C GLU A 141 5.07 3.32 -7.31
N TYR A 142 6.10 3.04 -8.11
CA TYR A 142 7.49 3.39 -7.79
C TYR A 142 7.73 4.89 -7.85
N THR A 143 7.17 5.59 -8.83
CA THR A 143 7.34 7.04 -8.98
C THR A 143 6.67 7.76 -7.82
N THR A 144 5.41 7.42 -7.52
CA THR A 144 4.65 8.07 -6.44
C THR A 144 5.10 7.69 -5.03
N TYR A 145 5.80 6.56 -4.87
CA TYR A 145 6.46 6.21 -3.62
C TYR A 145 7.46 7.30 -3.18
N HIS A 146 8.24 7.82 -4.12
CA HIS A 146 9.19 8.91 -3.87
C HIS A 146 8.42 10.21 -3.66
N GLY A 147 8.72 10.94 -2.58
CA GLY A 147 7.94 12.12 -2.19
C GLY A 147 6.66 11.82 -1.40
N SER A 148 6.35 10.55 -1.14
CA SER A 148 5.24 10.17 -0.27
C SER A 148 5.59 10.30 1.22
N SER A 149 4.57 10.22 2.09
CA SER A 149 4.78 10.18 3.54
C SER A 149 5.53 8.93 4.03
N HIS A 150 5.72 7.94 3.14
CA HIS A 150 6.34 6.66 3.42
C HIS A 150 7.53 6.36 2.49
N GLU A 151 8.14 7.37 1.87
CA GLU A 151 9.29 7.23 0.95
C GLU A 151 10.52 6.52 1.56
N ARG A 152 10.54 6.34 2.89
CA ARG A 152 11.63 5.68 3.64
C ARG A 152 11.20 4.36 4.28
N VAL A 153 9.97 3.92 4.02
CA VAL A 153 9.45 2.63 4.47
C VAL A 153 9.59 1.65 3.31
N ALA A 154 10.22 0.50 3.53
CA ALA A 154 10.39 -0.48 2.46
C ALA A 154 9.03 -1.07 2.03
N CYS A 155 8.87 -1.39 0.74
CA CYS A 155 7.62 -1.93 0.19
C CYS A 155 7.13 -3.16 0.97
N VAL A 156 8.07 -4.00 1.44
CA VAL A 156 7.77 -5.25 2.16
C VAL A 156 7.13 -5.05 3.54
N GLU A 157 7.34 -3.91 4.18
CA GLU A 157 6.74 -3.59 5.49
C GLU A 157 5.21 -3.54 5.39
N CYS A 158 4.70 -3.04 4.26
CA CYS A 158 3.26 -2.98 3.97
C CYS A 158 2.77 -4.22 3.19
N HIS A 159 3.46 -4.60 2.10
CA HIS A 159 2.94 -5.56 1.11
C HIS A 159 3.30 -7.03 1.36
N VAL A 160 4.34 -7.31 2.16
CA VAL A 160 4.76 -8.69 2.47
C VAL A 160 4.37 -9.03 3.89
N GLY A 161 4.86 -8.25 4.85
CA GLY A 161 4.62 -8.44 6.26
C GLY A 161 5.50 -9.45 6.98
N SER A 162 5.55 -9.31 8.30
CA SER A 162 6.34 -10.18 9.17
C SER A 162 5.71 -11.55 9.33
N GLY A 163 6.55 -12.59 9.43
CA GLY A 163 6.14 -13.95 9.77
C GLY A 163 6.11 -14.92 8.59
N ALA A 164 6.29 -16.21 8.89
CA ALA A 164 6.53 -17.25 7.89
C ALA A 164 5.35 -17.48 6.92
N SER A 165 4.11 -17.36 7.40
CA SER A 165 2.91 -17.54 6.57
C SER A 165 2.79 -16.45 5.50
N TRP A 166 2.91 -15.19 5.91
CA TRP A 166 2.87 -14.03 5.03
C TRP A 166 4.06 -14.00 4.06
N TYR A 167 5.24 -14.43 4.51
CA TYR A 167 6.40 -14.63 3.63
C TYR A 167 6.10 -15.64 2.51
N VAL A 168 5.59 -16.84 2.83
CA VAL A 168 5.28 -17.83 1.78
C VAL A 168 4.16 -17.35 0.86
N LYS A 169 3.09 -16.77 1.41
CA LYS A 169 1.98 -16.23 0.63
C LYS A 169 2.48 -15.16 -0.35
N SER A 170 3.31 -14.23 0.13
CA SER A 170 3.85 -13.15 -0.71
C SER A 170 4.78 -13.69 -1.81
N LYS A 171 5.66 -14.66 -1.54
CA LYS A 171 6.55 -15.22 -2.56
C LYS A 171 5.79 -16.03 -3.61
N LEU A 172 4.75 -16.79 -3.22
CA LEU A 172 3.87 -17.48 -4.17
C LEU A 172 3.08 -16.49 -5.04
N SER A 173 2.52 -15.45 -4.44
CA SER A 173 1.87 -14.36 -5.17
C SER A 173 2.85 -13.64 -6.10
N GLY A 174 4.09 -13.40 -5.65
CA GLY A 174 5.15 -12.80 -6.44
C GLY A 174 5.53 -13.63 -7.66
N LEU A 175 5.60 -14.96 -7.53
CA LEU A 175 5.81 -15.85 -8.69
C LEU A 175 4.69 -15.72 -9.72
N TYR A 176 3.44 -15.62 -9.26
CA TYR A 176 2.30 -15.38 -10.15
C TYR A 176 2.38 -13.99 -10.81
N GLN A 177 2.76 -12.95 -10.07
CA GLN A 177 2.95 -11.60 -10.62
C GLN A 177 4.03 -11.58 -11.69
N VAL A 178 5.18 -12.23 -11.46
CA VAL A 178 6.26 -12.37 -12.46
C VAL A 178 5.73 -13.08 -13.71
N TYR A 179 5.00 -14.19 -13.55
CA TYR A 179 4.36 -14.86 -14.67
C TYR A 179 3.37 -13.94 -15.41
N SER A 180 2.52 -13.21 -14.68
CA SER A 180 1.54 -12.27 -15.26
C SER A 180 2.23 -11.19 -16.08
N VAL A 181 3.34 -10.61 -15.60
CA VAL A 181 4.09 -9.61 -16.35
C VAL A 181 4.73 -10.23 -17.60
N LEU A 182 5.42 -11.37 -17.47
CA LEU A 182 6.07 -12.05 -18.59
C LEU A 182 5.08 -12.51 -19.67
N ALA A 183 3.90 -12.97 -19.26
CA ALA A 183 2.83 -13.41 -20.15
C ALA A 183 1.91 -12.28 -20.62
N LYS A 184 2.13 -11.03 -20.17
CA LYS A 184 1.25 -9.87 -20.40
C LYS A 184 -0.22 -10.13 -20.01
N LYS A 185 -0.42 -10.82 -18.89
CA LYS A 185 -1.73 -11.18 -18.33
C LYS A 185 -2.00 -10.39 -17.05
N TYR A 186 -2.26 -9.09 -17.22
CA TYR A 186 -2.63 -8.19 -16.14
C TYR A 186 -3.61 -7.12 -16.65
N PRO A 187 -4.52 -6.62 -15.79
CA PRO A 187 -5.38 -5.49 -16.13
C PRO A 187 -4.60 -4.17 -16.11
N GLN A 188 -5.10 -3.19 -16.85
CA GLN A 188 -4.62 -1.80 -16.88
C GLN A 188 -5.85 -0.89 -16.71
N PRO A 189 -6.02 -0.17 -15.58
CA PRO A 189 -5.15 -0.17 -14.40
C PRO A 189 -5.20 -1.46 -13.58
N ILE A 190 -4.20 -1.64 -12.70
CA ILE A 190 -4.18 -2.77 -11.75
C ILE A 190 -5.13 -2.47 -10.60
N PRO A 191 -6.18 -3.26 -10.34
CA PRO A 191 -7.12 -2.95 -9.28
C PRO A 191 -6.41 -2.92 -7.93
N THR A 192 -6.76 -1.95 -7.08
CA THR A 192 -6.23 -1.86 -5.71
C THR A 192 -6.49 -3.19 -5.00
N PRO A 193 -5.49 -3.81 -4.35
CA PRO A 193 -5.62 -5.15 -3.80
C PRO A 193 -6.41 -5.16 -2.48
N ILE A 194 -7.59 -4.53 -2.43
CA ILE A 194 -8.34 -4.30 -1.18
C ILE A 194 -8.81 -5.60 -0.52
N ALA A 195 -8.91 -6.70 -1.28
CA ALA A 195 -9.21 -8.04 -0.77
C ALA A 195 -7.98 -8.81 -0.23
N ASN A 196 -6.76 -8.40 -0.58
CA ASN A 196 -5.51 -9.09 -0.23
C ASN A 196 -4.57 -8.26 0.65
N LEU A 197 -4.94 -7.02 0.98
CA LEU A 197 -4.22 -6.19 1.94
C LEU A 197 -4.27 -6.85 3.33
N ARG A 198 -3.14 -6.78 4.03
CA ARG A 198 -3.04 -7.22 5.42
C ARG A 198 -3.91 -6.31 6.30
N PRO A 199 -4.45 -6.81 7.42
CA PRO A 199 -5.23 -5.99 8.35
C PRO A 199 -4.42 -4.74 8.78
N ALA A 200 -5.12 -3.63 9.02
CA ALA A 200 -4.49 -2.39 9.47
C ALA A 200 -3.67 -2.59 10.77
N GLN A 201 -4.14 -3.47 11.66
CA GLN A 201 -3.46 -3.87 12.91
C GLN A 201 -2.07 -4.46 12.66
N GLU A 202 -1.90 -5.22 11.57
CA GLU A 202 -0.64 -5.88 11.24
C GLU A 202 0.27 -5.04 10.33
N THR A 203 -0.20 -3.88 9.85
CA THR A 203 0.50 -3.00 8.92
C THR A 203 0.65 -1.60 9.49
N CYS A 204 -0.41 -0.79 9.41
CA CYS A 204 -0.45 0.60 9.83
C CYS A 204 -0.12 0.74 11.32
N GLU A 205 -0.73 -0.10 12.17
CA GLU A 205 -0.66 0.05 13.62
C GLU A 205 0.70 -0.35 14.22
N GLN A 206 1.57 -0.99 13.43
CA GLN A 206 2.95 -1.29 13.84
C GLN A 206 3.80 -0.01 13.96
N CYS A 207 3.39 1.07 13.29
CA CYS A 207 4.04 2.37 13.33
C CYS A 207 3.12 3.49 13.87
N HIS A 208 1.81 3.39 13.65
CA HIS A 208 0.81 4.39 14.05
C HIS A 208 -0.02 3.89 15.23
N TRP A 209 0.12 4.48 16.40
CA TRP A 209 -0.61 4.04 17.59
C TRP A 209 -2.05 4.60 17.62
N PRO A 210 -3.11 3.79 17.47
CA PRO A 210 -4.48 4.30 17.37
C PRO A 210 -5.05 4.80 18.71
N ASP A 211 -4.67 4.18 19.83
CA ASP A 211 -5.16 4.58 21.16
C ASP A 211 -4.62 5.94 21.63
N LYS A 212 -3.66 6.51 20.91
CA LYS A 212 -3.09 7.82 21.22
C LYS A 212 -3.93 8.92 20.57
N PHE A 213 -4.44 9.84 21.37
CA PHE A 213 -5.05 11.06 20.84
C PHE A 213 -3.98 11.95 20.18
N TYR A 214 -4.19 12.28 18.91
CA TYR A 214 -3.35 13.22 18.17
C TYR A 214 -3.94 14.63 18.24
N ASP A 215 -3.07 15.62 18.42
CA ASP A 215 -3.46 17.02 18.33
C ASP A 215 -4.07 17.36 16.98
N ARG A 216 -4.97 18.35 16.98
CA ARG A 216 -5.52 18.91 15.74
C ARG A 216 -4.39 19.44 14.85
N LYS A 217 -4.50 19.19 13.54
CA LYS A 217 -3.47 19.59 12.57
C LYS A 217 -3.90 20.82 11.80
N LEU A 218 -3.01 21.79 11.67
CA LEU A 218 -3.19 22.90 10.75
C LEU A 218 -2.79 22.45 9.33
N ARG A 219 -3.65 22.71 8.36
CA ARG A 219 -3.39 22.53 6.94
C ARG A 219 -3.65 23.86 6.24
N ILE A 220 -2.66 24.35 5.53
CA ILE A 220 -2.78 25.54 4.69
C ILE A 220 -2.83 25.04 3.25
N ARG A 221 -3.83 25.46 2.50
CA ARG A 221 -3.95 25.16 1.07
C ARG A 221 -3.91 26.45 0.28
N HIS A 222 -3.11 26.43 -0.77
CA HIS A 222 -3.05 27.46 -1.78
C HIS A 222 -3.70 26.87 -3.03
N SER A 223 -4.63 27.60 -3.63
CA SER A 223 -5.21 27.28 -4.93
C SER A 223 -5.19 28.51 -5.82
N PHE A 224 -5.17 28.31 -7.13
CA PHE A 224 -5.08 29.39 -8.10
C PHE A 224 -6.25 29.31 -9.07
N LEU A 225 -6.94 30.43 -9.28
CA LEU A 225 -7.98 30.54 -10.30
C LEU A 225 -7.37 30.50 -11.70
N SER A 226 -8.15 30.02 -12.67
CA SER A 226 -7.77 30.02 -14.08
C SER A 226 -8.14 31.34 -14.77
N ASP A 227 -7.81 32.45 -14.13
CA ASP A 227 -7.93 33.81 -14.66
C ASP A 227 -6.57 34.36 -15.13
N GLU A 228 -6.55 35.57 -15.66
CA GLU A 228 -5.32 36.20 -16.19
C GLU A 228 -4.24 36.40 -15.11
N GLU A 229 -4.65 36.77 -13.91
CA GLU A 229 -3.75 37.05 -12.79
C GLU A 229 -3.32 35.80 -12.00
N ASN A 230 -3.89 34.63 -12.31
CA ASN A 230 -3.78 33.42 -11.50
C ASN A 230 -4.13 33.71 -10.03
N THR A 231 -5.32 34.27 -9.77
CA THR A 231 -5.70 34.77 -8.46
C THR A 231 -5.50 33.70 -7.37
N GLU A 232 -4.59 33.97 -6.43
CA GLU A 232 -4.25 33.08 -5.33
C GLU A 232 -5.32 33.11 -4.24
N ARG A 233 -5.80 31.93 -3.88
CA ARG A 233 -6.76 31.67 -2.81
C ARG A 233 -6.10 30.83 -1.74
N ILE A 234 -6.22 31.27 -0.49
CA ILE A 234 -5.60 30.62 0.66
C ILE A 234 -6.71 30.19 1.60
N ILE A 235 -6.64 28.95 2.09
CA ILE A 235 -7.52 28.44 3.15
C ILE A 235 -6.70 27.76 4.25
N ASN A 236 -6.97 28.15 5.49
CA ASN A 236 -6.35 27.61 6.69
C ASN A 236 -7.36 26.73 7.41
N LEU A 237 -7.09 25.43 7.43
CA LEU A 237 -7.95 24.40 8.01
C LEU A 237 -7.33 23.86 9.29
N GLN A 238 -8.08 23.85 10.38
CA GLN A 238 -7.76 23.05 11.56
C GLN A 238 -8.50 21.72 11.47
N ILE A 239 -7.79 20.66 11.10
CA ILE A 239 -8.32 19.30 11.01
C ILE A 239 -8.49 18.72 12.42
N LYS A 240 -9.68 18.22 12.73
CA LYS A 240 -10.01 17.54 13.99
C LYS A 240 -9.51 16.09 13.93
N THR A 241 -8.19 15.91 13.97
CA THR A 241 -7.55 14.61 13.73
C THR A 241 -8.07 13.51 14.66
N SER A 242 -7.95 13.68 15.98
CA SER A 242 -8.47 12.71 16.95
C SER A 242 -9.54 13.31 17.84
N ASN A 243 -10.18 12.46 18.62
CA ASN A 243 -11.08 12.91 19.68
C ASN A 243 -10.30 13.70 20.71
N LYS A 244 -10.94 14.71 21.30
CA LYS A 244 -10.35 15.54 22.36
C LYS A 244 -11.30 15.59 23.54
N ILE A 245 -10.78 15.49 24.76
CA ILE A 245 -11.57 15.77 25.96
C ILE A 245 -11.44 17.25 26.27
N VAL A 246 -12.56 17.98 26.24
CA VAL A 246 -12.66 19.39 26.63
C VAL A 246 -13.72 19.51 27.71
N ASN A 247 -13.34 20.02 28.88
CA ASN A 247 -14.24 20.19 30.04
C ASN A 247 -15.02 18.92 30.42
N GLY A 248 -14.41 17.74 30.26
CA GLY A 248 -15.04 16.45 30.54
C GLY A 248 -15.97 15.91 29.44
N VAL A 249 -16.13 16.64 28.34
CA VAL A 249 -16.90 16.21 27.15
C VAL A 249 -15.94 15.76 26.05
N ILE A 250 -16.25 14.64 25.39
CA ILE A 250 -15.49 14.18 24.22
C ILE A 250 -15.96 14.96 22.99
N GLU A 251 -15.11 15.83 22.48
CA GLU A 251 -15.22 16.37 21.14
C GLU A 251 -14.71 15.32 20.14
N LYS A 252 -15.58 14.90 19.22
CA LYS A 252 -15.28 13.90 18.20
C LYS A 252 -14.37 14.49 17.11
N GLY A 253 -13.40 13.69 16.64
CA GLY A 253 -12.60 13.98 15.45
C GLY A 253 -12.84 12.97 14.34
N ILE A 254 -12.12 13.10 13.22
CA ILE A 254 -12.27 12.24 12.04
C ILE A 254 -11.87 10.78 12.28
N HIS A 255 -11.03 10.51 13.29
CA HIS A 255 -10.63 9.15 13.69
C HIS A 255 -11.57 8.53 14.75
N GLN A 256 -12.90 8.62 14.55
CA GLN A 256 -13.86 7.93 15.43
C GLN A 256 -13.70 6.40 15.38
N HIS A 257 -13.37 5.83 14.22
CA HIS A 257 -13.35 4.38 13.99
C HIS A 257 -12.30 3.61 14.80
N ILE A 258 -11.24 4.28 15.25
CA ILE A 258 -10.19 3.70 16.10
C ILE A 258 -10.44 3.91 17.60
N SER A 259 -11.54 4.55 17.98
CA SER A 259 -11.87 4.75 19.38
C SER A 259 -12.19 3.40 20.05
N PRO A 260 -11.63 3.07 21.23
CA PRO A 260 -11.87 1.78 21.89
C PRO A 260 -13.33 1.58 22.31
N ASP A 261 -14.10 2.66 22.36
CA ASP A 261 -15.51 2.66 22.76
C ASP A 261 -16.49 2.51 21.59
N VAL A 262 -15.99 2.50 20.35
CA VAL A 262 -16.82 2.57 19.15
C VAL A 262 -16.43 1.46 18.19
N LYS A 263 -17.44 0.82 17.60
CA LYS A 263 -17.28 -0.02 16.42
C LYS A 263 -18.13 0.53 15.30
N ILE A 264 -17.51 0.79 14.15
CA ILE A 264 -18.19 1.18 12.92
C ILE A 264 -18.08 0.01 11.96
N GLU A 265 -19.23 -0.47 11.49
CA GLU A 265 -19.32 -1.51 10.48
C GLU A 265 -20.07 -1.00 9.27
N TYR A 266 -19.73 -1.48 8.09
CA TYR A 266 -20.38 -1.07 6.85
C TYR A 266 -20.47 -2.23 5.86
N LYS A 267 -21.36 -2.06 4.88
CA LYS A 267 -21.46 -2.92 3.69
C LYS A 267 -21.28 -2.04 2.46
N THR A 268 -20.75 -2.60 1.39
CA THR A 268 -20.56 -1.90 0.12
C THR A 268 -21.15 -2.68 -1.04
N SER A 269 -21.75 -1.97 -2.00
CA SER A 269 -22.31 -2.55 -3.23
C SER A 269 -21.32 -2.60 -4.39
N THR A 270 -20.11 -2.03 -4.22
CA THR A 270 -19.09 -1.88 -5.26
C THR A 270 -17.74 -2.40 -4.80
N ASP A 271 -16.98 -3.05 -5.68
CA ASP A 271 -15.67 -3.63 -5.35
C ASP A 271 -14.63 -2.58 -4.91
N ASN A 272 -14.71 -1.36 -5.42
CA ASN A 272 -13.84 -0.23 -5.06
C ASN A 272 -14.27 0.50 -3.76
N ARG A 273 -15.32 0.00 -3.11
CA ARG A 273 -15.87 0.49 -1.83
C ARG A 273 -16.33 1.95 -1.85
N GLN A 274 -16.72 2.47 -3.00
CA GLN A 274 -17.15 3.86 -3.11
C GLN A 274 -18.63 4.05 -2.75
N ILE A 275 -19.47 3.03 -2.94
CA ILE A 275 -20.89 3.08 -2.56
C ILE A 275 -21.13 2.28 -1.28
N ILE A 276 -21.60 2.96 -0.23
CA ILE A 276 -21.87 2.39 1.09
C ILE A 276 -23.38 2.53 1.36
N PRO A 277 -24.19 1.51 1.11
CA PRO A 277 -25.64 1.59 1.33
C PRO A 277 -26.07 1.40 2.79
N TRP A 278 -25.18 0.89 3.64
CA TRP A 278 -25.51 0.48 5.01
C TRP A 278 -24.32 0.68 5.95
N VAL A 279 -24.58 1.31 7.09
CA VAL A 279 -23.62 1.56 8.16
C VAL A 279 -24.24 1.19 9.50
N ARG A 280 -23.48 0.53 10.37
CA ARG A 280 -23.82 0.29 11.76
C ARG A 280 -22.80 0.91 12.68
N PHE A 281 -23.29 1.75 13.58
CA PHE A 281 -22.55 2.24 14.72
C PHE A 281 -22.90 1.40 15.94
N THR A 282 -21.89 1.00 16.72
CA THR A 282 -22.07 0.33 18.02
C THR A 282 -21.23 1.03 19.07
N ASN A 283 -21.86 1.46 20.16
CA ASN A 283 -21.17 1.91 21.35
C ASN A 283 -20.80 0.69 22.20
N LEU A 284 -19.51 0.39 22.30
CA LEU A 284 -19.00 -0.81 22.99
C LEU A 284 -19.11 -0.70 24.52
N LYS A 285 -19.30 0.51 25.08
CA LYS A 285 -19.53 0.71 26.52
C LYS A 285 -20.98 0.47 26.92
N THR A 286 -21.94 0.96 26.12
CA THR A 286 -23.38 0.88 26.45
C THR A 286 -24.08 -0.30 25.78
N GLY A 287 -23.51 -0.83 24.69
CA GLY A 287 -24.15 -1.82 23.83
C GLY A 287 -25.19 -1.23 22.86
N GLU A 288 -25.37 0.10 22.85
CA GLU A 288 -26.31 0.78 21.95
C GLU A 288 -25.84 0.68 20.50
N THR A 289 -26.79 0.37 19.60
CA THR A 289 -26.54 0.21 18.16
C THR A 289 -27.45 1.09 17.35
N GLU A 290 -26.88 1.75 16.35
CA GLU A 290 -27.63 2.55 15.38
C GLU A 290 -27.31 2.04 13.98
N ILE A 291 -28.35 1.80 13.19
CA ILE A 291 -28.24 1.36 11.80
C ILE A 291 -28.70 2.50 10.91
N TYR A 292 -27.86 2.86 9.96
CA TYR A 292 -28.10 3.90 8.97
C TYR A 292 -28.15 3.27 7.58
N THR A 293 -29.17 3.62 6.82
CA THR A 293 -29.34 3.20 5.43
C THR A 293 -29.33 4.41 4.51
N ASP A 294 -28.67 4.28 3.37
CA ASP A 294 -28.64 5.30 2.32
C ASP A 294 -29.97 5.31 1.56
N ALA A 295 -30.69 6.45 1.60
CA ALA A 295 -31.98 6.58 0.93
C ALA A 295 -31.91 6.53 -0.61
N GLU A 296 -30.77 6.87 -1.21
CA GLU A 296 -30.58 6.91 -2.67
C GLU A 296 -29.98 5.60 -3.21
N ASN A 297 -29.28 4.85 -2.37
CA ASN A 297 -28.63 3.58 -2.73
C ASN A 297 -29.25 2.39 -1.96
N MET A 298 -30.56 2.38 -1.75
CA MET A 298 -31.23 1.33 -0.99
C MET A 298 -31.04 -0.06 -1.61
N LEU A 299 -30.75 -1.04 -0.75
CA LEU A 299 -30.70 -2.46 -1.10
C LEU A 299 -31.78 -3.23 -0.34
N SER A 300 -32.31 -4.29 -0.95
CA SER A 300 -33.20 -5.23 -0.26
C SER A 300 -32.44 -5.99 0.83
N GLN A 301 -33.16 -6.46 1.85
CA GLN A 301 -32.54 -7.25 2.93
C GLN A 301 -31.78 -8.48 2.40
N ALA A 302 -32.33 -9.18 1.40
CA ALA A 302 -31.68 -10.33 0.79
C ALA A 302 -30.35 -9.97 0.09
N GLN A 303 -30.26 -8.77 -0.50
CA GLN A 303 -29.00 -8.25 -1.05
C GLN A 303 -28.03 -7.87 0.06
N LEU A 304 -28.49 -7.19 1.11
CA LEU A 304 -27.62 -6.86 2.24
C LEU A 304 -27.06 -8.12 2.91
N ASP A 305 -27.84 -9.18 3.05
CA ASP A 305 -27.42 -10.43 3.69
C ASP A 305 -26.36 -11.20 2.88
N SER A 306 -26.26 -10.97 1.57
CA SER A 306 -25.21 -11.56 0.72
C SER A 306 -23.89 -10.78 0.76
N LEU A 307 -23.90 -9.53 1.23
CA LEU A 307 -22.72 -8.68 1.31
C LEU A 307 -21.92 -8.95 2.59
N GLU A 308 -20.59 -8.92 2.45
CA GLU A 308 -19.67 -8.97 3.58
C GLU A 308 -19.88 -7.76 4.50
N THR A 309 -20.01 -8.01 5.81
CA THR A 309 -20.00 -6.93 6.81
C THR A 309 -18.56 -6.65 7.22
N ARG A 310 -18.09 -5.43 6.96
CA ARG A 310 -16.72 -5.02 7.23
C ARG A 310 -16.66 -4.12 8.45
N SER A 311 -15.64 -4.28 9.28
CA SER A 311 -15.31 -3.28 10.30
C SER A 311 -14.48 -2.19 9.64
N MET A 312 -14.82 -0.93 9.89
CA MET A 312 -14.08 0.20 9.35
C MET A 312 -12.65 0.22 9.91
N ASP A 313 -11.67 0.31 9.02
CA ASP A 313 -10.25 0.37 9.37
C ASP A 313 -9.55 1.58 8.71
N CYS A 314 -8.25 1.72 8.97
CA CYS A 314 -7.47 2.84 8.47
C CYS A 314 -7.45 2.93 6.93
N LEU A 315 -7.50 1.80 6.21
CA LEU A 315 -7.40 1.74 4.75
C LEU A 315 -8.70 2.14 4.06
N ASP A 316 -9.83 2.18 4.78
CA ASP A 316 -11.10 2.66 4.21
C ASP A 316 -11.05 4.17 3.90
N CYS A 317 -10.20 4.92 4.63
CA CYS A 317 -9.94 6.35 4.40
C CYS A 317 -8.53 6.62 3.86
N HIS A 318 -7.49 5.98 4.42
CA HIS A 318 -6.11 6.05 3.95
C HIS A 318 -5.84 4.99 2.89
N ASN A 319 -6.67 4.96 1.85
CA ASN A 319 -6.62 3.91 0.83
C ASN A 319 -5.38 3.99 -0.09
N ARG A 320 -4.66 5.13 -0.08
CA ARG A 320 -3.42 5.36 -0.86
C ARG A 320 -2.38 6.14 -0.04
N PRO A 321 -1.76 5.53 0.99
CA PRO A 321 -0.88 6.23 1.93
C PRO A 321 0.50 6.58 1.35
N SER A 322 0.94 5.88 0.30
CA SER A 322 2.28 6.01 -0.28
C SER A 322 2.29 6.22 -1.79
N HIS A 323 1.16 5.99 -2.45
CA HIS A 323 1.06 5.96 -3.92
C HIS A 323 -0.07 6.89 -4.34
N ASN A 324 0.05 8.19 -4.11
CA ASN A 324 -1.03 9.14 -4.42
C ASN A 324 -0.85 9.70 -5.84
N TYR A 325 -1.94 9.73 -6.63
CA TYR A 325 -1.96 10.42 -7.92
C TYR A 325 -2.75 11.72 -7.75
N SER A 326 -2.07 12.85 -7.76
CA SER A 326 -2.71 14.16 -7.61
C SER A 326 -3.37 14.58 -8.92
N ALA A 327 -4.58 15.15 -8.82
CA ALA A 327 -5.22 15.79 -9.96
C ALA A 327 -4.38 17.00 -10.45
N PRO A 328 -4.40 17.33 -11.75
CA PRO A 328 -3.63 18.44 -12.32
C PRO A 328 -3.81 19.78 -11.64
N GLN A 329 -5.02 20.10 -11.21
CA GLN A 329 -5.24 21.31 -10.42
C GLN A 329 -4.33 21.40 -9.20
N ASN A 330 -4.15 20.29 -8.48
CA ASN A 330 -3.43 20.25 -7.21
C ASN A 330 -1.92 20.36 -7.38
N PHE A 331 -1.31 19.62 -8.32
CA PHE A 331 0.14 19.70 -8.51
C PHE A 331 0.57 20.98 -9.23
N ILE A 332 -0.30 21.58 -10.05
CA ILE A 332 -0.04 22.91 -10.62
C ILE A 332 -0.18 24.00 -9.56
N ASP A 333 -1.18 23.91 -8.69
CA ASP A 333 -1.33 24.84 -7.55
C ASP A 333 -0.13 24.78 -6.61
N GLU A 334 0.36 23.56 -6.31
CA GLU A 334 1.58 23.38 -5.53
C GLU A 334 2.81 24.01 -6.22
N SER A 335 2.97 23.79 -7.53
CA SER A 335 4.08 24.36 -8.30
C SER A 335 4.04 25.90 -8.37
N LEU A 336 2.85 26.49 -8.45
CA LEU A 336 2.65 27.95 -8.39
C LEU A 336 2.92 28.50 -6.99
N ALA A 337 2.45 27.81 -5.95
CA ALA A 337 2.66 28.21 -4.55
C ALA A 337 4.14 28.16 -4.15
N GLU A 338 4.87 27.15 -4.61
CA GLU A 338 6.31 26.99 -4.37
C GLU A 338 7.18 27.90 -5.24
N GLY A 339 6.57 28.59 -6.22
CA GLY A 339 7.28 29.46 -7.16
C GLY A 339 8.11 28.71 -8.21
N LYS A 340 7.91 27.39 -8.35
CA LYS A 340 8.48 26.59 -9.44
C LYS A 340 7.90 27.02 -10.79
N ILE A 341 6.61 27.34 -10.82
CA ILE A 341 5.96 28.06 -11.91
C ILE A 341 5.79 29.52 -11.47
N SER A 342 6.26 30.46 -12.30
CA SER A 342 6.09 31.88 -12.01
C SER A 342 4.61 32.26 -12.07
N LYS A 343 4.00 32.56 -10.92
CA LYS A 343 2.60 33.03 -10.84
C LYS A 343 2.32 34.38 -11.53
N THR A 344 3.36 35.12 -11.92
CA THR A 344 3.24 36.37 -12.69
C THR A 344 3.20 36.13 -14.21
N LEU A 345 3.24 34.88 -14.66
CA LEU A 345 2.96 34.56 -16.07
C LEU A 345 1.45 34.62 -16.27
N PRO A 346 0.94 35.48 -17.17
CA PRO A 346 -0.49 35.65 -17.32
C PRO A 346 -1.15 34.35 -17.79
N SER A 347 -2.28 34.00 -17.17
CA SER A 347 -3.10 32.81 -17.47
C SER A 347 -2.35 31.46 -17.44
N ILE A 348 -1.20 31.34 -16.78
CA ILE A 348 -0.43 30.07 -16.79
C ILE A 348 -1.23 28.91 -16.20
N LYS A 349 -2.06 29.17 -15.18
CA LYS A 349 -2.95 28.15 -14.59
C LYS A 349 -3.93 27.61 -15.64
N LEU A 350 -4.58 28.50 -16.40
CA LEU A 350 -5.50 28.13 -17.47
C LEU A 350 -4.80 27.33 -18.57
N ALA A 351 -3.66 27.82 -19.06
CA ALA A 351 -2.89 27.13 -20.10
C ALA A 351 -2.48 25.71 -19.67
N ALA A 352 -2.03 25.55 -18.42
CA ALA A 352 -1.72 24.24 -17.85
C ALA A 352 -2.95 23.33 -17.77
N MET A 353 -4.11 23.82 -17.32
CA MET A 353 -5.33 23.01 -17.24
C MET A 353 -5.79 22.56 -18.63
N LEU A 354 -5.76 23.44 -19.64
CA LEU A 354 -6.12 23.09 -21.03
C LEU A 354 -5.20 22.00 -21.60
N ALA A 355 -3.89 22.12 -21.37
CA ALA A 355 -2.92 21.12 -21.81
C ALA A 355 -3.07 19.78 -21.06
N LEU A 356 -3.48 19.78 -19.80
CA LEU A 356 -3.58 18.56 -18.97
C LEU A 356 -4.96 17.89 -19.01
N ASN A 357 -5.99 18.55 -19.56
CA ASN A 357 -7.34 17.99 -19.65
C ASN A 357 -7.49 16.88 -20.70
N GLN A 358 -6.54 16.78 -21.62
CA GLN A 358 -6.58 15.81 -22.72
C GLN A 358 -5.95 14.47 -22.33
N GLU A 359 -6.42 13.40 -22.97
CA GLU A 359 -5.81 12.08 -22.83
C GLU A 359 -4.70 11.89 -23.86
N TYR A 360 -3.51 11.50 -23.39
CA TYR A 360 -2.36 11.24 -24.24
C TYR A 360 -2.09 9.73 -24.35
N PRO A 361 -1.68 9.22 -25.52
CA PRO A 361 -1.38 7.79 -25.70
C PRO A 361 -0.21 7.31 -24.84
N ASP A 362 0.82 8.15 -24.70
CA ASP A 362 2.05 7.88 -23.95
C ASP A 362 2.67 9.17 -23.41
N LYS A 363 3.70 9.00 -22.59
CA LYS A 363 4.39 10.09 -21.90
C LYS A 363 5.10 11.03 -22.88
N ASP A 364 5.70 10.51 -23.93
CA ASP A 364 6.46 11.30 -24.89
C ASP A 364 5.52 12.20 -25.71
N SER A 365 4.39 11.63 -26.17
CA SER A 365 3.32 12.38 -26.84
C SER A 365 2.72 13.46 -25.94
N ALA A 366 2.54 13.17 -24.64
CA ALA A 366 2.08 14.16 -23.67
C ALA A 366 3.07 15.32 -23.54
N PHE A 367 4.38 15.03 -23.50
CA PHE A 367 5.41 16.05 -23.35
C PHE A 367 5.45 16.98 -24.55
N GLU A 368 5.48 16.42 -25.77
CA GLU A 368 5.45 17.20 -27.01
C GLU A 368 4.19 18.06 -27.10
N ALA A 369 3.02 17.50 -26.77
CA ALA A 369 1.76 18.22 -26.83
C ALA A 369 1.63 19.33 -25.78
N ILE A 370 2.12 19.12 -24.55
CA ILE A 370 2.14 20.14 -23.50
C ILE A 370 3.05 21.30 -23.92
N GLU A 371 4.24 21.00 -24.41
CA GLU A 371 5.19 22.01 -24.88
C GLU A 371 4.61 22.83 -26.03
N ALA A 372 4.05 22.17 -27.04
CA ALA A 372 3.47 22.83 -28.19
C ALA A 372 2.30 23.75 -27.80
N GLN A 373 1.35 23.25 -27.00
CA GLN A 373 0.14 24.01 -26.63
C GLN A 373 0.46 25.23 -25.77
N VAL A 374 1.33 25.07 -24.76
CA VAL A 374 1.69 26.21 -23.88
C VAL A 374 2.52 27.22 -24.65
N THR A 375 3.42 26.77 -25.54
CA THR A 375 4.21 27.67 -26.40
C THR A 375 3.29 28.46 -27.35
N GLU A 376 2.40 27.78 -28.08
CA GLU A 376 1.44 28.41 -29.00
C GLU A 376 0.51 29.39 -28.26
N TRP A 377 0.09 29.06 -27.04
CA TRP A 377 -0.70 29.94 -26.18
C TRP A 377 0.02 31.27 -25.92
N TYR A 378 1.30 31.23 -25.52
CA TYR A 378 2.08 32.44 -25.25
C TYR A 378 2.47 33.19 -26.52
N GLU A 379 2.82 32.49 -27.61
CA GLU A 379 3.14 33.11 -28.91
C GLU A 379 1.94 33.89 -29.46
N SER A 380 0.73 33.33 -29.33
CA SER A 380 -0.50 33.93 -29.88
C SER A 380 -1.12 34.99 -28.98
N SER A 381 -1.23 34.71 -27.67
CA SER A 381 -2.01 35.54 -26.74
C SER A 381 -1.16 36.56 -25.99
N TYR A 382 0.13 36.29 -25.79
CA TYR A 382 1.04 37.13 -25.00
C TYR A 382 2.44 37.24 -25.66
N PRO A 383 2.55 37.72 -26.91
CA PRO A 383 3.81 37.69 -27.67
C PRO A 383 4.96 38.44 -26.99
N GLU A 384 4.68 39.56 -26.32
CA GLU A 384 5.69 40.32 -25.56
C GLU A 384 6.22 39.53 -24.35
N VAL A 385 5.37 38.74 -23.69
CA VAL A 385 5.78 37.85 -22.60
C VAL A 385 6.64 36.73 -23.16
N PHE A 386 6.25 36.14 -24.30
CA PHE A 386 7.02 35.09 -24.94
C PHE A 386 8.42 35.57 -25.34
N GLU A 387 8.55 36.77 -25.93
CA GLU A 387 9.84 37.33 -26.34
C GLU A 387 10.74 37.65 -25.14
N ASN A 388 10.19 38.28 -24.09
CA ASN A 388 10.99 38.79 -22.97
C ASN A 388 11.16 37.81 -21.81
N ARG A 389 10.25 36.85 -21.67
CA ARG A 389 10.19 35.89 -20.55
C ARG A 389 10.16 34.44 -21.02
N LYS A 390 10.72 34.15 -22.20
CA LYS A 390 10.80 32.78 -22.74
C LYS A 390 11.31 31.76 -21.72
N ALA A 391 12.36 32.10 -20.96
CA ALA A 391 12.91 31.20 -19.94
C ALA A 391 11.90 30.82 -18.85
N ASP A 392 11.03 31.75 -18.44
CA ASP A 392 9.98 31.47 -17.44
C ASP A 392 8.89 30.56 -18.03
N VAL A 393 8.55 30.76 -19.31
CA VAL A 393 7.59 29.91 -20.05
C VAL A 393 8.16 28.50 -20.21
N ASP A 394 9.41 28.38 -20.66
CA ASP A 394 10.10 27.09 -20.84
C ASP A 394 10.21 26.33 -19.51
N ASN A 395 10.50 27.05 -18.41
CA ASN A 395 10.49 26.46 -17.06
C ASN A 395 9.09 26.04 -16.61
N ALA A 396 8.06 26.82 -16.92
CA ALA A 396 6.68 26.43 -16.64
C ALA A 396 6.27 25.16 -17.39
N ILE A 397 6.64 25.04 -18.67
CA ILE A 397 6.43 23.83 -19.49
C ILE A 397 7.10 22.62 -18.83
N ALA A 398 8.37 22.75 -18.44
CA ALA A 398 9.10 21.66 -17.79
C ALA A 398 8.44 21.20 -16.48
N GLU A 399 7.96 22.14 -15.65
CA GLU A 399 7.26 21.80 -14.40
C GLU A 399 5.87 21.19 -14.64
N ILE A 400 5.15 21.62 -15.68
CA ILE A 400 3.89 20.99 -16.09
C ILE A 400 4.14 19.53 -16.52
N GLN A 401 5.16 19.29 -17.36
CA GLN A 401 5.56 17.96 -17.79
C GLN A 401 6.02 17.08 -16.61
N ASN A 402 6.74 17.65 -15.64
CA ASN A 402 7.16 16.97 -14.41
C ASN A 402 5.94 16.57 -13.55
N GLY A 403 4.98 17.49 -13.38
CA GLY A 403 3.70 17.20 -12.72
C GLY A 403 2.94 16.06 -13.40
N TYR A 404 2.88 16.06 -14.74
CA TYR A 404 2.29 14.97 -15.52
C TYR A 404 2.99 13.63 -15.26
N ALA A 405 4.32 13.58 -15.41
CA ALA A 405 5.10 12.34 -15.29
C ALA A 405 5.05 11.68 -13.91
N ASN A 406 4.77 12.46 -12.85
CA ASN A 406 4.66 11.94 -11.49
C ASN A 406 3.24 11.48 -11.11
N ASN A 407 2.21 11.86 -11.87
CA ASN A 407 0.82 11.65 -11.48
C ASN A 407 -0.05 10.91 -12.51
N ILE A 408 0.36 10.88 -13.79
CA ILE A 408 -0.43 10.33 -14.88
C ILE A 408 0.45 9.37 -15.69
N PHE A 409 0.00 8.11 -15.82
CA PHE A 409 0.75 7.06 -16.49
C PHE A 409 -0.12 6.38 -17.55
N PRO A 410 -0.08 6.84 -18.82
CA PRO A 410 -0.94 6.34 -19.90
C PRO A 410 -0.82 4.84 -20.13
N PHE A 411 0.41 4.30 -20.08
CA PHE A 411 0.64 2.87 -20.33
C PHE A 411 -0.14 1.98 -19.36
N MET A 412 -0.16 2.32 -18.07
CA MET A 412 -0.91 1.59 -17.06
C MET A 412 -2.34 2.11 -16.88
N LYS A 413 -2.75 3.15 -17.63
CA LYS A 413 -4.04 3.85 -17.48
C LYS A 413 -4.28 4.30 -16.05
N VAL A 414 -3.27 4.95 -15.48
CA VAL A 414 -3.28 5.33 -14.07
C VAL A 414 -3.35 6.85 -13.94
N SER A 415 -4.33 7.32 -13.18
CA SER A 415 -4.50 8.73 -12.82
C SER A 415 -5.37 8.84 -11.55
N TRP A 416 -5.61 10.07 -11.08
CA TRP A 416 -6.54 10.34 -9.99
C TRP A 416 -7.98 9.90 -10.28
N LYS A 417 -8.38 9.86 -11.57
CA LYS A 417 -9.73 9.44 -12.00
C LYS A 417 -10.00 7.96 -11.71
N GLU A 418 -9.00 7.12 -11.91
CA GLU A 418 -9.12 5.66 -11.74
C GLU A 418 -8.94 5.21 -10.29
N TYR A 419 -8.17 5.97 -9.50
CA TYR A 419 -7.87 5.65 -8.11
C TYR A 419 -8.31 6.79 -7.17
N PRO A 420 -9.56 6.76 -6.68
CA PRO A 420 -10.05 7.78 -5.75
C PRO A 420 -9.21 7.79 -4.47
N ASN A 421 -9.01 8.98 -3.89
CA ASN A 421 -8.31 9.16 -2.63
C ASN A 421 -9.27 9.61 -1.53
N ASN A 422 -9.52 8.74 -0.56
CA ASN A 422 -10.60 8.91 0.41
C ASN A 422 -10.24 9.82 1.60
N ILE A 423 -9.06 10.46 1.63
CA ILE A 423 -8.63 11.33 2.74
C ILE A 423 -9.29 12.72 2.74
N GLY A 424 -9.92 13.11 1.63
CA GLY A 424 -10.60 14.39 1.44
C GLY A 424 -11.91 14.21 0.68
N HIS A 425 -12.58 15.32 0.35
CA HIS A 425 -13.88 15.30 -0.33
C HIS A 425 -13.94 16.18 -1.59
N MET A 426 -12.77 16.56 -2.14
CA MET A 426 -12.69 17.46 -3.30
C MET A 426 -12.79 16.69 -4.61
N GLU A 427 -11.87 15.80 -4.94
CA GLU A 427 -11.89 15.02 -6.20
C GLU A 427 -12.54 13.63 -6.08
N SER A 428 -12.92 13.24 -4.85
CA SER A 428 -13.67 12.02 -4.58
C SER A 428 -14.53 12.24 -3.34
N ASP A 429 -15.55 11.41 -3.12
CA ASP A 429 -16.48 11.62 -2.00
C ASP A 429 -15.83 11.40 -0.63
N GLY A 430 -14.80 10.56 -0.53
CA GLY A 430 -14.09 10.27 0.72
C GLY A 430 -15.02 9.97 1.90
N CYS A 431 -15.06 10.84 2.90
CA CYS A 431 -15.95 10.68 4.07
C CYS A 431 -17.44 10.88 3.72
N TYR A 432 -17.77 11.64 2.67
CA TYR A 432 -19.14 11.88 2.22
C TYR A 432 -19.83 10.65 1.62
N ARG A 433 -19.10 9.54 1.42
CA ARG A 433 -19.71 8.23 1.19
C ARG A 433 -20.70 7.83 2.30
N CYS A 434 -20.47 8.29 3.53
CA CYS A 434 -21.39 8.11 4.66
C CYS A 434 -21.93 9.45 5.21
N HIS A 435 -21.12 10.51 5.22
CA HIS A 435 -21.47 11.82 5.75
C HIS A 435 -22.15 12.70 4.70
N ASN A 436 -23.42 12.43 4.41
CA ASN A 436 -24.12 13.01 3.26
C ASN A 436 -25.56 13.44 3.56
N ASP A 437 -25.96 13.48 4.84
CA ASP A 437 -27.32 13.77 5.32
C ASP A 437 -28.40 12.78 4.83
N ARG A 438 -28.11 11.87 3.88
CA ARG A 438 -29.04 10.87 3.34
C ARG A 438 -28.99 9.52 4.05
N HIS A 439 -27.89 9.22 4.75
CA HIS A 439 -27.79 8.05 5.63
C HIS A 439 -28.62 8.28 6.89
N ALA A 440 -29.74 7.59 7.03
CA ALA A 440 -30.68 7.80 8.12
C ALA A 440 -31.03 6.50 8.87
N THR A 441 -31.30 6.62 10.17
CA THR A 441 -31.96 5.59 10.97
C THR A 441 -33.47 5.57 10.69
N GLU A 442 -34.17 4.52 11.12
CA GLU A 442 -35.65 4.46 11.09
C GLU A 442 -36.31 5.61 11.87
N SER A 443 -35.64 6.12 12.91
CA SER A 443 -36.09 7.28 13.70
C SER A 443 -35.80 8.63 13.05
N GLY A 444 -35.16 8.66 11.87
CA GLY A 444 -34.83 9.87 11.12
C GLY A 444 -33.54 10.57 11.55
N LYS A 445 -32.70 9.94 12.38
CA LYS A 445 -31.37 10.47 12.74
C LYS A 445 -30.43 10.27 11.54
N VAL A 446 -29.75 11.33 11.13
CA VAL A 446 -28.87 11.30 9.93
C VAL A 446 -27.38 11.33 10.29
N ILE A 447 -26.55 10.78 9.41
CA ILE A 447 -25.10 11.02 9.42
C ILE A 447 -24.84 12.34 8.69
N SER A 448 -24.54 13.38 9.48
CA SER A 448 -24.49 14.74 8.94
C SER A 448 -23.30 15.02 8.02
N LYS A 449 -23.52 15.84 6.98
CA LYS A 449 -22.51 16.39 6.05
C LYS A 449 -21.80 17.65 6.59
N ASP A 450 -22.13 18.13 7.79
CA ASP A 450 -21.54 19.36 8.36
C ASP A 450 -20.00 19.31 8.35
N CYS A 451 -19.38 20.24 7.61
CA CYS A 451 -17.93 20.36 7.47
C CYS A 451 -17.22 20.49 8.82
N ASN A 452 -17.88 21.14 9.79
CA ASN A 452 -17.34 21.36 11.13
C ASN A 452 -17.20 20.07 11.94
N LEU A 453 -17.76 18.94 11.50
CA LEU A 453 -17.46 17.64 12.09
C LEU A 453 -16.00 17.23 11.88
N CYS A 454 -15.41 17.65 10.75
CA CYS A 454 -14.11 17.21 10.28
C CYS A 454 -13.02 18.27 10.48
N HIS A 455 -13.32 19.52 10.14
CA HIS A 455 -12.35 20.61 10.21
C HIS A 455 -13.02 21.97 10.47
N ASN A 456 -12.27 22.87 11.09
CA ASN A 456 -12.67 24.26 11.23
C ASN A 456 -11.90 25.11 10.21
N ILE A 457 -12.59 25.97 9.48
CA ILE A 457 -11.95 26.98 8.63
C ILE A 457 -11.55 28.14 9.53
N LEU A 458 -10.25 28.31 9.74
CA LEU A 458 -9.70 29.36 10.58
C LEU A 458 -9.46 30.66 9.82
N ALA A 459 -9.26 30.54 8.51
CA ALA A 459 -8.93 31.66 7.67
C ALA A 459 -9.19 31.29 6.20
N GLN A 460 -9.76 32.20 5.41
CA GLN A 460 -9.88 32.04 3.95
C GLN A 460 -9.88 33.39 3.22
N GLY A 461 -9.42 33.42 1.98
CA GLY A 461 -9.48 34.61 1.13
C GLY A 461 -8.30 34.73 0.16
N THR A 462 -8.10 35.93 -0.36
CA THR A 462 -6.88 36.30 -1.10
C THR A 462 -5.87 36.93 -0.16
N LYS A 463 -4.63 37.15 -0.63
CA LYS A 463 -3.58 37.82 0.13
C LYS A 463 -4.02 39.18 0.68
N ASP A 464 -4.82 39.93 -0.09
CA ASP A 464 -5.23 41.30 0.26
C ASP A 464 -6.59 41.37 0.97
N SER A 465 -7.35 40.27 0.98
CA SER A 465 -8.73 40.21 1.50
C SER A 465 -8.96 39.01 2.44
N MET A 466 -7.96 38.68 3.25
CA MET A 466 -7.98 37.52 4.14
C MET A 466 -8.99 37.70 5.29
N GLN A 467 -9.93 36.76 5.43
CA GLN A 467 -10.88 36.70 6.55
C GLN A 467 -10.41 35.73 7.63
N TYR A 468 -10.49 36.10 8.90
CA TYR A 468 -10.07 35.25 10.01
C TYR A 468 -11.25 34.86 10.89
N ALA A 469 -11.29 33.59 11.30
CA ALA A 469 -12.22 33.08 12.29
C ALA A 469 -12.00 33.75 13.65
N ASN A 470 -13.09 33.94 14.40
CA ASN A 470 -13.01 34.25 15.82
C ASN A 470 -12.56 33.01 16.60
N SER A 471 -12.09 33.18 17.84
CA SER A 471 -11.50 32.09 18.65
C SER A 471 -12.39 30.87 18.87
N PHE A 472 -13.71 30.99 18.69
CA PHE A 472 -14.68 29.94 18.99
C PHE A 472 -15.54 29.53 17.79
N ASP A 473 -15.61 30.35 16.74
CA ASP A 473 -16.53 30.16 15.63
C ASP A 473 -15.74 29.98 14.33
N PRO A 474 -15.83 28.81 13.67
CA PRO A 474 -15.23 28.60 12.37
C PRO A 474 -15.90 29.47 11.30
N LEU A 475 -15.16 29.84 10.25
CA LEU A 475 -15.74 30.50 9.09
C LEU A 475 -16.63 29.52 8.32
N VAL A 476 -17.69 30.06 7.72
CA VAL A 476 -18.47 29.37 6.68
C VAL A 476 -17.62 29.32 5.42
N PHE A 477 -17.58 28.19 4.73
CA PHE A 477 -16.79 28.05 3.50
C PHE A 477 -17.25 29.03 2.43
N GLU A 478 -16.31 29.69 1.76
CA GLU A 478 -16.56 30.54 0.59
C GLU A 478 -15.91 29.89 -0.64
N HIS A 479 -16.73 29.52 -1.63
CA HIS A 479 -16.19 28.98 -2.87
C HIS A 479 -15.45 30.08 -3.67
N PRO A 480 -14.24 29.81 -4.20
CA PRO A 480 -13.45 30.81 -4.92
C PRO A 480 -14.09 31.45 -6.15
N ALA A 481 -15.02 30.73 -6.80
CA ALA A 481 -15.84 31.19 -7.90
C ALA A 481 -17.31 31.30 -7.45
N ASP A 482 -18.06 32.24 -8.03
CA ASP A 482 -19.48 32.38 -7.73
C ASP A 482 -20.27 31.21 -8.34
N ILE A 483 -20.71 30.30 -7.47
CA ILE A 483 -21.54 29.14 -7.81
C ILE A 483 -22.86 29.13 -7.03
N GLY A 484 -23.23 30.27 -6.44
CA GLY A 484 -24.33 30.37 -5.48
C GLY A 484 -24.17 29.36 -4.33
N ASP A 485 -25.27 28.72 -3.93
CA ASP A 485 -25.33 27.80 -2.79
C ASP A 485 -25.03 26.34 -3.17
N ALA A 486 -24.53 26.09 -4.39
CA ALA A 486 -24.28 24.72 -4.88
C ALA A 486 -23.27 23.95 -4.01
N TRP A 487 -22.32 24.65 -3.37
CA TRP A 487 -21.37 24.02 -2.45
C TRP A 487 -22.04 23.49 -1.17
N GLU A 488 -23.22 24.00 -0.79
CA GLU A 488 -23.97 23.53 0.37
C GLU A 488 -24.77 22.26 0.04
N THR A 489 -25.39 22.22 -1.14
CA THR A 489 -26.30 21.12 -1.52
C THR A 489 -25.58 19.97 -2.18
N GLU A 490 -24.60 20.24 -3.04
CA GLU A 490 -23.91 19.24 -3.83
C GLU A 490 -22.63 18.70 -3.15
N LEU A 491 -22.06 17.64 -3.72
CA LEU A 491 -20.72 17.17 -3.34
C LEU A 491 -19.68 17.89 -4.21
N CYS A 492 -18.58 18.34 -3.60
CA CYS A 492 -17.51 19.03 -4.34
C CYS A 492 -16.96 18.15 -5.48
N SER A 493 -16.89 16.83 -5.25
CA SER A 493 -16.50 15.81 -6.23
C SER A 493 -17.31 15.87 -7.53
N MET A 494 -18.57 16.28 -7.52
CA MET A 494 -19.36 16.33 -8.75
C MET A 494 -18.78 17.31 -9.79
N CYS A 495 -18.16 18.40 -9.32
CA CYS A 495 -17.56 19.42 -10.18
C CYS A 495 -16.03 19.29 -10.27
N HIS A 496 -15.38 18.81 -9.20
CA HIS A 496 -13.92 18.78 -9.09
C HIS A 496 -13.26 17.44 -9.45
N THR A 497 -14.03 16.38 -9.75
CA THR A 497 -13.47 15.09 -10.23
C THR A 497 -12.84 15.22 -11.62
N ALA A 498 -13.46 16.01 -12.49
CA ALA A 498 -12.93 16.35 -13.81
C ALA A 498 -12.21 17.71 -13.74
N LEU A 499 -11.17 17.87 -14.56
CA LEU A 499 -10.56 19.18 -14.77
C LEU A 499 -11.59 20.03 -15.52
N TYR A 500 -11.84 21.22 -15.00
CA TYR A 500 -12.77 22.18 -15.59
C TYR A 500 -12.23 22.77 -16.90
#